data_AF-A0A951FG05-F1
#
_entry.id   AF-A0A951FG05-F1
#
_cell.length_a   1.000
_cell.length_b   1.000
_cell.length_c   1.000
_cell.angle_alpha   90.00
_cell.angle_beta   90.00
_cell.angle_gamma   90.00
#
_symmetry.space_group_name_H-M   'P 1'
#
loop_
_entity.id
_entity.type
_entity.pdbx_description
1 polymer ?
#
loop_
_entity_poly.entity_id
_entity_poly.type
_entity_poly.pdbx_seq_one_letter_code
_entity_poly.pdbx_strand_id
1 'polypeptide(L)'
;MLQITAPTEIDRAVAMLAAWLETMRSPDGFGGPVAHWWQQSLIHTGAALDWRYEGIIAGYVLLWQRTGDDRWLVQAQRAGDDLVHGQLPNGHYPASAFEINPATAGTPHEAACDVGLLLLALALRQAGHDDWQRYAATAERNLSKFYVEQLWNETTRSFNDSPHVVSFVPNK
;
A
#
# COMPACT_ATOMS: atom_id res chain seq x y z
N MET A 1 -9.51 -22.27 29.98
CA MET A 1 -8.07 -22.13 29.69
C MET A 1 -7.86 -22.48 28.23
N LEU A 2 -7.52 -21.51 27.38
CA LEU A 2 -7.05 -21.80 26.02
C LEU A 2 -5.66 -22.43 26.16
N GLN A 3 -5.51 -23.65 25.65
CA GLN A 3 -4.24 -24.35 25.64
C GLN A 3 -3.35 -23.68 24.59
N ILE A 4 -2.31 -22.97 25.01
CA ILE A 4 -1.34 -22.38 24.08
C ILE A 4 -0.56 -23.54 23.48
N THR A 5 -0.86 -23.88 22.23
CA THR A 5 -0.07 -24.83 21.44
C THR A 5 1.28 -24.23 21.11
N ALA A 6 2.33 -25.05 21.08
CA ALA A 6 3.66 -24.60 20.66
C ALA A 6 3.63 -24.04 19.22
N PRO A 7 4.46 -23.03 18.89
CA PRO A 7 4.53 -22.48 17.54
C PRO A 7 4.90 -23.55 16.51
N THR A 8 4.18 -23.57 15.40
CA THR A 8 4.50 -24.41 14.24
C THR A 8 5.68 -23.84 13.45
N GLU A 9 6.23 -24.63 12.53
CA GLU A 9 7.26 -24.14 11.59
C GLU A 9 6.73 -23.01 10.68
N ILE A 10 5.43 -23.02 10.35
CA ILE A 10 4.80 -21.94 9.58
C ILE A 10 4.75 -20.66 10.41
N ASP A 11 4.38 -20.74 11.70
CA ASP A 11 4.35 -19.56 12.58
C ASP A 11 5.74 -18.91 12.70
N ARG A 12 6.78 -19.74 12.81
CA ARG A 12 8.18 -19.28 12.82
C ARG A 12 8.56 -18.61 11.50
N ALA A 13 8.24 -19.23 10.36
CA ALA A 13 8.54 -18.68 9.04
C ALA A 13 7.85 -17.32 8.81
N VAL A 14 6.58 -17.19 9.18
CA VAL A 14 5.82 -15.95 9.09
C VAL A 14 6.42 -14.86 9.99
N ALA A 15 6.77 -15.20 11.23
CA ALA A 15 7.42 -14.26 12.14
C ALA A 15 8.79 -13.78 11.62
N MET A 16 9.58 -14.69 11.03
CA MET A 16 10.85 -14.35 10.39
C MET A 16 10.66 -13.47 9.15
N LEU A 17 9.63 -13.73 8.34
CA LEU A 17 9.30 -12.89 7.19
C LEU A 17 8.92 -11.47 7.61
N ALA A 18 8.10 -11.33 8.65
CA ALA A 18 7.75 -10.03 9.22
C ALA A 18 8.98 -9.29 9.77
N ALA A 19 9.87 -10.00 10.46
CA ALA A 19 11.12 -9.43 10.96
C ALA A 19 12.05 -8.98 9.82
N TRP A 20 12.14 -9.76 8.74
CA TRP A 20 12.89 -9.38 7.54
C TRP A 20 12.28 -8.16 6.84
N LEU A 21 10.96 -8.09 6.69
CA LEU A 21 10.26 -6.92 6.12
C LEU A 21 10.60 -5.62 6.88
N GLU A 22 10.68 -5.68 8.21
CA GLU A 22 11.05 -4.52 9.03
C GLU A 22 12.46 -4.03 8.74
N THR A 23 13.40 -4.90 8.32
CA THR A 23 14.76 -4.49 7.93
C THR A 23 14.78 -3.62 6.66
N MET A 24 13.72 -3.62 5.87
CA MET A 24 13.58 -2.80 4.67
C MET A 24 12.91 -1.44 4.94
N ARG A 25 12.53 -1.16 6.19
CA ARG A 25 11.90 0.11 6.56
C ARG A 25 12.95 1.22 6.69
N SER A 26 12.59 2.40 6.22
CA SER A 26 13.35 3.65 6.31
C SER A 26 12.47 4.74 6.95
N PRO A 27 13.00 5.95 7.23
CA PRO A 27 12.20 7.04 7.81
C PRO A 27 10.93 7.38 7.01
N ASP A 28 11.00 7.25 5.68
CA ASP A 28 9.92 7.64 4.77
C ASP A 28 9.03 6.46 4.33
N GLY A 29 9.22 5.27 4.91
CA GLY A 29 8.44 4.07 4.60
C GLY A 29 9.28 2.86 4.18
N PHE A 30 8.65 1.88 3.54
CA PHE A 30 9.30 0.64 3.10
C PHE A 30 10.06 0.82 1.78
N GLY A 31 11.35 0.56 1.82
CA GLY A 31 12.22 0.52 0.66
C GLY A 31 12.54 -0.90 0.22
N GLY A 32 13.75 -1.09 -0.29
CA GLY A 32 14.26 -2.37 -0.73
C GLY A 32 14.40 -2.49 -2.25
N PRO A 33 15.19 -3.47 -2.72
CA PRO A 33 15.44 -3.66 -4.14
C PRO A 33 14.20 -4.15 -4.89
N VAL A 34 13.89 -3.50 -6.01
CA VAL A 34 12.94 -4.01 -6.99
C VAL A 34 13.70 -4.76 -8.08
N ALA A 35 13.36 -6.03 -8.30
CA ALA A 35 13.89 -6.83 -9.40
C ALA A 35 12.76 -7.14 -10.38
N HIS A 36 12.91 -6.67 -11.61
CA HIS A 36 11.90 -6.77 -12.65
C HIS A 36 12.50 -7.32 -13.95
N TRP A 37 11.79 -8.25 -14.58
CA TRP A 37 12.27 -8.98 -15.75
C TRP A 37 12.43 -8.11 -17.01
N TRP A 38 11.80 -6.95 -17.05
CA TRP A 38 11.90 -5.96 -18.15
C TRP A 38 13.07 -4.98 -18.00
N GLN A 39 14.20 -5.43 -17.43
CA GLN A 39 15.46 -4.67 -17.25
C GLN A 39 15.47 -3.52 -16.24
N GLN A 40 14.31 -2.98 -15.85
CA GLN A 40 14.21 -1.93 -14.84
C GLN A 40 14.32 -2.54 -13.43
N SER A 41 15.54 -2.97 -13.10
CA SER A 41 15.88 -3.60 -11.83
C SER A 41 16.86 -2.73 -11.06
N LEU A 42 16.67 -2.65 -9.74
CA LEU A 42 17.59 -2.00 -8.79
C LEU A 42 17.84 -0.50 -9.08
N ILE A 43 16.95 0.16 -9.82
CA ILE A 43 17.05 1.58 -10.17
C ILE A 43 16.85 2.46 -8.92
N HIS A 44 15.97 2.04 -8.02
CA HIS A 44 15.70 2.71 -6.76
C HIS A 44 15.48 1.68 -5.65
N THR A 45 16.03 1.96 -4.47
CA THR A 45 15.95 1.09 -3.29
C THR A 45 15.47 1.83 -2.03
N GLY A 46 15.16 3.13 -2.16
CA GLY A 46 14.59 3.94 -1.09
C GLY A 46 13.11 3.62 -0.87
N ALA A 47 12.51 4.30 0.12
CA ALA A 47 11.07 4.22 0.33
C ALA A 47 10.31 4.61 -0.94
N ALA A 48 9.27 3.84 -1.24
CA ALA A 48 8.41 4.16 -2.36
C ALA A 48 6.98 3.74 -2.04
N LEU A 49 6.04 4.64 -2.30
CA LEU A 49 4.65 4.54 -1.89
C LEU A 49 3.83 4.00 -3.07
N ASP A 50 4.03 2.72 -3.33
CA ASP A 50 3.44 1.97 -4.44
C ASP A 50 2.72 0.70 -3.93
N TRP A 51 2.24 -0.14 -4.86
CA TRP A 51 1.48 -1.36 -4.63
C TRP A 51 2.03 -2.33 -3.57
N ARG A 52 3.31 -2.26 -3.21
CA ARG A 52 3.88 -3.05 -2.12
C ARG A 52 3.09 -2.87 -0.83
N TYR A 53 2.55 -1.67 -0.60
CA TYR A 53 1.76 -1.34 0.57
C TYR A 53 0.45 -2.13 0.65
N GLU A 54 -0.16 -2.53 -0.48
CA GLU A 54 -1.35 -3.39 -0.47
C GLU A 54 -1.03 -4.71 0.25
N GLY A 55 0.02 -5.41 -0.21
CA GLY A 55 0.43 -6.70 0.35
C GLY A 55 0.90 -6.60 1.80
N ILE A 56 1.64 -5.54 2.15
CA ILE A 56 2.12 -5.30 3.51
C ILE A 56 0.95 -5.08 4.47
N ILE A 57 0.03 -4.16 4.13
CA ILE A 57 -1.11 -3.83 4.97
C ILE A 57 -2.06 -5.03 5.06
N ALA A 58 -2.43 -5.63 3.93
CA ALA A 58 -3.31 -6.80 3.89
C ALA A 58 -2.73 -7.99 4.68
N GLY A 59 -1.42 -8.22 4.57
CA GLY A 59 -0.72 -9.26 5.33
C GLY A 59 -0.83 -9.05 6.83
N TYR A 60 -0.56 -7.84 7.32
CA TYR A 60 -0.68 -7.52 8.75
C TYR A 60 -2.13 -7.56 9.25
N VAL A 61 -3.10 -7.06 8.47
CA VAL A 61 -4.53 -7.17 8.80
C VAL A 61 -4.94 -8.64 8.90
N LEU A 62 -4.52 -9.50 7.98
CA LEU A 62 -4.82 -10.93 8.02
C LEU A 62 -4.22 -11.60 9.26
N LEU A 63 -2.99 -11.25 9.64
CA LEU A 63 -2.36 -11.76 10.85
C LEU A 63 -3.13 -11.36 12.10
N TRP A 64 -3.55 -10.09 12.20
CA TRP A 64 -4.40 -9.62 13.28
C TRP A 64 -5.72 -10.41 13.33
N GLN A 65 -6.44 -10.54 12.21
CA GLN A 65 -7.70 -11.29 12.14
C GLN A 65 -7.58 -12.76 12.57
N ARG A 66 -6.44 -13.39 12.27
CA ARG A 66 -6.19 -14.81 12.57
C ARG A 66 -5.73 -15.06 13.99
N THR A 67 -5.04 -14.10 14.60
CA THR A 67 -4.39 -14.28 15.90
C THR A 67 -5.08 -13.52 17.03
N GLY A 68 -5.81 -12.45 16.72
CA GLY A 68 -6.30 -11.47 17.69
C GLY A 68 -5.19 -10.66 18.36
N ASP A 69 -3.95 -10.72 17.85
CA ASP A 69 -2.81 -9.99 18.42
C ASP A 69 -2.72 -8.59 17.79
N ASP A 70 -3.05 -7.58 18.59
CA ASP A 70 -3.10 -6.16 18.19
C ASP A 70 -1.77 -5.64 17.67
N ARG A 71 -0.64 -6.28 17.99
CA ARG A 71 0.66 -5.88 17.43
C ARG A 71 0.64 -5.86 15.90
N TRP A 72 -0.13 -6.75 15.27
CA TRP A 72 -0.23 -6.81 13.82
C TRP A 72 -1.07 -5.67 13.27
N LEU A 73 -2.15 -5.29 13.96
CA LEU A 73 -2.94 -4.13 13.59
C LEU A 73 -2.13 -2.84 13.72
N VAL A 74 -1.28 -2.73 14.75
CA VAL A 74 -0.32 -1.63 14.91
C VAL A 74 0.67 -1.57 13.74
N GLN A 75 1.17 -2.71 13.24
CA GLN A 75 2.05 -2.73 12.06
C GLN A 75 1.30 -2.34 10.78
N ALA A 76 0.04 -2.77 10.63
CA ALA A 76 -0.81 -2.34 9.52
C ALA A 76 -1.05 -0.83 9.55
N GLN A 77 -1.37 -0.27 10.72
CA GLN A 77 -1.52 1.18 10.93
C GLN A 77 -0.25 1.93 10.56
N ARG A 78 0.92 1.47 11.02
CA ARG A 78 2.20 2.11 10.70
C ARG A 78 2.52 2.11 9.20
N ALA A 79 2.13 1.06 8.47
CA ALA A 79 2.23 1.05 7.02
C ALA A 79 1.22 2.01 6.37
N GLY A 80 -0.02 2.07 6.87
CA GLY A 80 -1.00 3.06 6.43
C GLY A 80 -0.58 4.50 6.70
N ASP A 81 0.08 4.76 7.84
CA ASP A 81 0.63 6.06 8.21
C ASP A 81 1.64 6.58 7.19
N ASP A 82 2.49 5.71 6.63
CA ASP A 82 3.44 6.11 5.59
C ASP A 82 2.69 6.68 4.37
N LEU A 83 1.61 6.02 3.93
CA LEU A 83 0.77 6.49 2.82
C LEU A 83 0.06 7.80 3.17
N VAL A 84 -0.54 7.89 4.37
CA VAL A 84 -1.25 9.10 4.82
C VAL A 84 -0.31 10.31 4.87
N HIS A 85 0.89 10.14 5.42
CA HIS A 85 1.87 11.21 5.53
C HIS A 85 2.52 11.57 4.19
N GLY A 86 2.75 10.59 3.32
CA GLY A 86 3.40 10.79 2.04
C GLY A 86 2.49 11.24 0.90
N GLN A 87 1.16 11.23 1.07
CA GLN A 87 0.23 11.63 0.02
C GLN A 87 0.43 13.09 -0.41
N LEU A 88 0.60 13.30 -1.71
CA LEU A 88 0.80 14.63 -2.29
C LEU A 88 -0.52 15.44 -2.32
N PRO A 89 -0.46 16.78 -2.44
CA PRO A 89 -1.65 17.63 -2.39
C PRO A 89 -2.75 17.29 -3.40
N ASN A 90 -2.37 16.76 -4.56
CA ASN A 90 -3.29 16.33 -5.62
C ASN A 90 -3.67 14.85 -5.56
N GLY A 91 -3.40 14.17 -4.43
CA GLY A 91 -3.90 12.83 -4.11
C GLY A 91 -2.95 11.67 -4.44
N HIS A 92 -2.04 11.82 -5.40
CA HIS A 92 -1.08 10.78 -5.79
C HIS A 92 0.11 10.68 -4.82
N TYR A 93 1.00 9.70 -5.02
CA TYR A 93 2.09 9.41 -4.09
C TYR A 93 3.47 9.61 -4.74
N PRO A 94 4.51 9.99 -3.96
CA PRO A 94 5.89 10.01 -4.43
C PRO A 94 6.41 8.58 -4.65
N ALA A 95 7.29 8.41 -5.63
CA ALA A 95 7.92 7.13 -5.95
C ALA A 95 6.89 5.98 -5.98
N SER A 96 5.85 6.16 -6.79
CA SER A 96 4.70 5.26 -6.89
C SER A 96 4.67 4.46 -8.20
N ALA A 97 5.65 4.65 -9.08
CA ALA A 97 5.80 3.92 -10.33
C ALA A 97 6.78 2.77 -10.17
N PHE A 98 6.35 1.72 -9.46
CA PHE A 98 7.12 0.56 -9.00
C PHE A 98 8.38 0.19 -9.81
N GLU A 99 8.27 -0.07 -11.11
CA GLU A 99 9.39 -0.48 -11.97
C GLU A 99 10.41 0.64 -12.21
N ILE A 100 9.95 1.89 -12.23
CA ILE A 100 10.71 3.10 -12.56
C ILE A 100 10.76 4.10 -11.42
N ASN A 101 10.60 3.64 -10.18
CA ASN A 101 10.78 4.49 -9.01
C ASN A 101 12.15 5.22 -9.11
N PRO A 102 12.23 6.51 -8.71
CA PRO A 102 11.24 7.27 -7.94
C PRO A 102 10.22 8.05 -8.78
N ALA A 103 9.93 7.66 -10.03
CA ALA A 103 8.82 8.24 -10.77
C ALA A 103 7.46 8.06 -10.04
N THR A 104 6.50 8.91 -10.35
CA THR A 104 5.19 8.98 -9.67
C THR A 104 4.05 8.61 -10.61
N ALA A 105 2.81 8.62 -10.09
CA ALA A 105 1.60 8.35 -10.86
C ALA A 105 1.59 6.96 -11.52
N GLY A 106 2.26 5.99 -10.89
CA GLY A 106 2.33 4.63 -11.40
C GLY A 106 0.99 3.92 -11.30
N THR A 107 0.51 3.40 -12.42
CA THR A 107 -0.72 2.63 -12.44
C THR A 107 -0.49 1.21 -12.92
N PRO A 108 -1.06 0.19 -12.23
CA PRO A 108 -2.12 0.28 -11.21
C PRO A 108 -1.65 0.53 -9.76
N HIS A 109 -0.39 0.94 -9.55
CA HIS A 109 0.23 0.86 -8.24
C HIS A 109 -0.40 1.74 -7.14
N GLU A 110 -0.88 2.92 -7.47
CA GLU A 110 -1.53 3.79 -6.48
C GLU A 110 -2.91 3.28 -6.07
N ALA A 111 -3.69 2.72 -7.00
CA ALA A 111 -4.99 2.10 -6.67
C ALA A 111 -4.81 0.91 -5.71
N ALA A 112 -3.72 0.16 -5.81
CA ALA A 112 -3.39 -0.90 -4.85
C ALA A 112 -3.13 -0.32 -3.44
N CYS A 113 -2.52 0.87 -3.33
CA CYS A 113 -2.39 1.56 -2.05
C CYS A 113 -3.76 1.91 -1.44
N ASP A 114 -4.71 2.35 -2.27
CA ASP A 114 -6.07 2.64 -1.83
C ASP A 114 -6.79 1.39 -1.32
N VAL A 115 -6.61 0.24 -1.98
CA VAL A 115 -7.11 -1.05 -1.49
C VAL A 115 -6.53 -1.35 -0.11
N GLY A 116 -5.21 -1.19 0.08
CA GLY A 116 -4.56 -1.35 1.39
C GLY A 116 -5.16 -0.44 2.46
N LEU A 117 -5.32 0.86 2.18
CA LEU A 117 -5.90 1.84 3.09
C LEU A 117 -7.36 1.52 3.47
N LEU A 118 -8.17 1.08 2.50
CA LEU A 118 -9.56 0.69 2.73
C LEU A 118 -9.66 -0.60 3.57
N LEU A 119 -8.79 -1.58 3.33
CA LEU A 119 -8.70 -2.79 4.16
C LEU A 119 -8.33 -2.44 5.61
N LEU A 120 -7.36 -1.55 5.81
CA LEU A 120 -6.97 -1.07 7.13
C LEU A 120 -8.11 -0.31 7.81
N ALA A 121 -8.79 0.58 7.10
CA ALA A 121 -9.94 1.32 7.64
C ALA A 121 -11.04 0.37 8.12
N LEU A 122 -11.35 -0.67 7.35
CA LEU A 122 -12.33 -1.70 7.74
C LEU A 122 -11.87 -2.47 8.99
N ALA A 123 -10.60 -2.87 9.06
CA ALA A 123 -10.04 -3.57 10.20
C ALA A 123 -10.09 -2.73 11.49
N LEU A 124 -9.69 -1.46 11.41
CA LEU A 124 -9.73 -0.53 12.55
C LEU A 124 -11.14 -0.27 13.03
N ARG A 125 -12.07 -0.07 12.09
CA ARG A 125 -13.50 0.09 12.42
C ARG A 125 -14.05 -1.15 13.12
N GLN A 126 -13.67 -2.35 12.66
CA GLN A 126 -14.08 -3.61 13.28
C GLN A 126 -13.50 -3.77 14.70
N ALA A 127 -12.26 -3.31 14.91
CA ALA A 127 -11.59 -3.29 16.20
C ALA A 127 -12.07 -2.16 17.14
N GLY A 128 -12.91 -1.24 16.65
CA GLY A 128 -13.48 -0.13 17.44
C GLY A 128 -12.53 1.05 17.64
N HIS A 129 -11.49 1.20 16.81
CA HIS A 129 -10.65 2.39 16.80
C HIS A 129 -11.34 3.51 16.04
N ASP A 130 -11.29 4.76 16.52
CA ASP A 130 -11.95 5.93 15.91
C ASP A 130 -11.11 6.63 14.81
N ASP A 131 -9.89 6.16 14.54
CA ASP A 131 -8.98 6.77 13.56
C ASP A 131 -9.15 6.20 12.14
N TRP A 132 -10.03 5.21 11.96
CA TRP A 132 -10.23 4.50 10.68
C TRP A 132 -10.59 5.45 9.52
N GLN A 133 -11.35 6.51 9.80
CA GLN A 133 -11.82 7.50 8.83
C GLN A 133 -10.66 8.18 8.12
N ARG A 134 -9.52 8.37 8.78
CA ARG A 134 -8.35 9.02 8.20
C ARG A 134 -7.79 8.22 7.01
N TYR A 135 -7.73 6.90 7.13
CA TYR A 135 -7.25 6.03 6.06
C TYR A 135 -8.25 5.97 4.90
N ALA A 136 -9.55 5.86 5.21
CA ALA A 136 -10.60 5.91 4.20
C ALA A 136 -10.59 7.25 3.42
N ALA A 137 -10.45 8.37 4.12
CA ALA A 137 -10.38 9.70 3.51
C ALA A 137 -9.11 9.90 2.65
N THR A 138 -8.01 9.23 3.01
CA THR A 138 -6.77 9.26 2.21
C THR A 138 -6.96 8.51 0.90
N ALA A 139 -7.56 7.31 0.94
CA ALA A 139 -7.93 6.57 -0.27
C ALA A 139 -8.92 7.35 -1.15
N GLU A 140 -9.98 7.91 -0.54
CA GLU A 140 -10.97 8.74 -1.25
C GLU A 140 -10.32 9.93 -1.97
N ARG A 141 -9.32 10.55 -1.36
CA ARG A 141 -8.60 11.68 -1.96
C ARG A 141 -7.82 11.26 -3.20
N ASN A 142 -7.16 10.10 -3.22
CA ASN A 142 -6.47 9.62 -4.41
C ASN A 142 -7.48 9.32 -5.54
N LEU A 143 -8.55 8.57 -5.22
CA LEU A 143 -9.62 8.25 -6.16
C LEU A 143 -10.26 9.51 -6.77
N SER A 144 -10.61 10.49 -5.94
CA SER A 144 -11.27 11.72 -6.41
C SER A 144 -10.30 12.69 -7.11
N LYS A 145 -9.22 13.08 -6.44
CA LYS A 145 -8.30 14.14 -6.90
C LYS A 145 -7.36 13.70 -8.00
N PHE A 146 -6.99 12.42 -8.03
CA PHE A 146 -6.04 11.92 -9.01
C PHE A 146 -6.77 11.13 -10.10
N TYR A 147 -7.40 10.01 -9.76
CA TYR A 147 -8.04 9.17 -10.77
C TYR A 147 -9.18 9.89 -11.49
N VAL A 148 -10.18 10.43 -10.77
CA VAL A 148 -11.33 11.07 -11.40
C VAL A 148 -10.99 12.45 -11.96
N GLU A 149 -10.39 13.35 -11.17
CA GLU A 149 -10.15 14.73 -11.64
C GLU A 149 -9.04 14.84 -12.70
N GLN A 150 -8.05 13.95 -12.72
CA GLN A 150 -6.89 14.08 -13.64
C GLN A 150 -6.79 12.98 -14.70
N LEU A 151 -7.22 11.76 -14.42
CA LEU A 151 -7.06 10.64 -15.36
C LEU A 151 -8.33 10.27 -16.13
N TRP A 152 -9.53 10.53 -15.59
CA TRP A 152 -10.78 10.19 -16.27
C TRP A 152 -10.97 11.00 -17.55
N ASN A 153 -11.20 10.30 -18.66
CA ASN A 153 -11.57 10.89 -19.93
C ASN A 153 -13.05 10.64 -20.21
N GLU A 154 -13.87 11.68 -20.08
CA GLU A 154 -15.32 11.64 -20.31
C GLU A 154 -15.69 11.19 -21.74
N THR A 155 -14.86 11.54 -22.73
CA THR A 155 -15.14 11.24 -24.14
C THR A 155 -14.94 9.76 -24.44
N THR A 156 -13.84 9.18 -23.95
CA THR A 156 -13.51 7.77 -24.18
C THR A 156 -14.03 6.84 -23.10
N ARG A 157 -14.56 7.39 -21.99
CA ARG A 157 -15.02 6.66 -20.80
C ARG A 157 -13.96 5.70 -20.25
N SER A 158 -12.72 6.20 -20.16
CA SER A 158 -11.56 5.44 -19.72
C SER A 158 -10.63 6.30 -18.89
N PHE A 159 -9.74 5.67 -18.12
CA PHE A 159 -8.66 6.38 -17.45
C PHE A 159 -7.41 6.42 -18.34
N ASN A 160 -6.80 7.60 -18.46
CA ASN A 160 -5.49 7.75 -19.09
C ASN A 160 -4.41 7.08 -18.22
N ASP A 161 -3.30 6.70 -18.84
CA ASP A 161 -2.14 6.13 -18.15
C ASP A 161 -1.53 7.15 -17.18
N SER A 162 -1.26 8.36 -17.67
CA SER A 162 -0.75 9.49 -16.89
C SER A 162 -1.44 10.80 -17.30
N PRO A 163 -1.33 11.88 -16.51
CA PRO A 163 -1.90 13.18 -16.86
C PRO A 163 -1.29 13.82 -18.12
N HIS A 164 -0.13 13.32 -18.58
CA HIS A 164 0.67 13.94 -19.65
C HIS A 164 0.71 13.12 -20.93
N VAL A 165 0.21 11.88 -20.93
CA VAL A 165 0.24 10.99 -22.10
C VAL A 165 -1.19 10.57 -22.42
N VAL A 166 -1.63 10.84 -23.66
CA VAL A 166 -2.91 10.37 -24.19
C VAL A 166 -2.74 8.92 -24.65
N SER A 167 -2.47 8.05 -23.68
CA SER A 167 -2.50 6.59 -23.83
C SER A 167 -3.49 6.03 -22.80
N PHE A 168 -4.20 4.97 -23.19
CA PHE A 168 -4.99 4.18 -22.24
C PHE A 168 -4.24 2.89 -21.95
N VAL A 169 -4.40 2.37 -20.74
CA VAL A 169 -3.92 1.03 -20.40
C VAL A 169 -5.14 0.11 -20.29
N PRO A 170 -5.23 -0.99 -21.06
CA PRO A 170 -6.42 -1.86 -21.10
C PRO A 170 -6.79 -2.53 -19.77
N ASN A 171 -5.91 -2.46 -18.78
CA ASN A 171 -6.06 -3.06 -17.45
C ASN A 171 -6.54 -2.06 -16.38
N LYS A 172 -6.93 -0.83 -16.77
CA LYS A 172 -7.65 0.14 -15.93
C LYS A 172 -9.14 0.13 -16.20
#